data_AF-A0A1Q3V9X6-F1
#
_entry.id   AF-A0A1Q3V9X6-F1
#
_cell.length_a   1.000
_cell.length_b   1.000
_cell.length_c   1.000
_cell.angle_alpha   90.00
_cell.angle_beta   90.00
_cell.angle_gamma   90.00
#
_symmetry.space_group_name_H-M   'P 1'
#
loop_
_entity.id
_entity.type
_entity.pdbx_description
1 polymer ?
#
loop_
_entity_poly.entity_id
_entity_poly.type
_entity_poly.pdbx_seq_one_letter_code
_entity_poly.pdbx_strand_id
1 'polypeptide(L)'
;MDAPGLLLTTAFRHVISEPTIEAGYDRVAALIEGNGGALSESDFRTAVAALLREGLVHEPVRLPEGALQCHWHLELTPKGVAAARTLLANSPEP
;
A
#
# COMPACT_ATOMS: atom_id res chain seq x y z
N MET A 1 13.57 -6.05 -1.91
CA MET A 1 12.54 -5.68 -0.90
C MET A 1 11.39 -6.67 -1.04
N ASP A 2 10.75 -7.07 0.06
CA ASP A 2 9.60 -7.98 0.05
C ASP A 2 8.28 -7.24 -0.26
N ALA A 3 7.18 -7.98 -0.47
CA ALA A 3 5.89 -7.37 -0.84
C ALA A 3 5.35 -6.36 0.20
N PRO A 4 5.38 -6.64 1.53
CA PRO A 4 5.01 -5.64 2.54
C PRO A 4 5.88 -4.39 2.52
N GLY A 5 7.20 -4.54 2.40
CA GLY A 5 8.11 -3.40 2.30
C GLY A 5 7.89 -2.56 1.03
N LEU A 6 7.68 -3.22 -0.12
CA LEU A 6 7.36 -2.55 -1.37
C LEU A 6 6.06 -1.75 -1.26
N LEU A 7 5.00 -2.37 -0.73
CA LEU A 7 3.71 -1.71 -0.54
C LEU A 7 3.83 -0.53 0.43
N LEU A 8 4.50 -0.72 1.56
CA LEU A 8 4.67 0.30 2.59
C LEU A 8 5.46 1.52 2.08
N THR A 9 6.55 1.28 1.35
CA THR A 9 7.36 2.38 0.77
C THR A 9 6.66 3.07 -0.40
N THR A 10 5.83 2.36 -1.16
CA THR A 10 5.00 2.93 -2.22
C THR A 10 3.93 3.86 -1.62
N ALA A 11 3.20 3.38 -0.61
CA ALA A 11 2.18 4.16 0.08
C ALA A 11 2.76 5.33 0.89
N PHE A 12 4.05 5.25 1.29
CA PHE A 12 4.75 6.40 1.87
C PHE A 12 5.06 7.51 0.86
N ARG A 13 5.31 7.15 -0.42
CA ARG A 13 5.65 8.10 -1.49
C ARG A 13 4.44 8.63 -2.24
N HIS A 14 3.34 7.91 -2.24
CA HIS A 14 2.17 8.18 -3.07
C HIS A 14 0.88 8.10 -2.25
N VAL A 15 -0.04 9.03 -2.52
CA VAL A 15 -1.43 8.91 -2.03
C VAL A 15 -2.14 7.86 -2.87
N ILE A 16 -2.74 6.87 -2.21
CA ILE A 16 -3.45 5.76 -2.85
C ILE A 16 -4.89 5.76 -2.37
N SER A 17 -5.76 6.40 -3.14
CA SER A 17 -7.18 6.56 -2.87
C SER A 17 -7.95 6.19 -4.12
N GLU A 18 -8.66 5.06 -4.07
CA GLU A 18 -9.26 4.44 -5.25
C GLU A 18 -10.68 3.94 -4.95
N PRO A 19 -11.55 3.75 -5.95
CA PRO A 19 -12.94 3.38 -5.71
C PRO A 19 -13.13 2.00 -5.07
N THR A 20 -12.19 1.08 -5.32
CA THR A 20 -12.21 -0.29 -4.81
C THR A 20 -10.80 -0.77 -4.47
N ILE A 21 -10.69 -1.94 -3.82
CA ILE A 21 -9.39 -2.57 -3.57
C ILE A 21 -8.71 -3.04 -4.86
N GLU A 22 -9.49 -3.46 -5.86
CA GLU A 22 -8.99 -3.87 -7.17
C GLU A 22 -8.38 -2.67 -7.91
N ALA A 23 -9.07 -1.52 -7.91
CA ALA A 23 -8.50 -0.27 -8.45
C ALA A 23 -7.28 0.19 -7.64
N GLY A 24 -7.30 -0.01 -6.31
CA GLY A 24 -6.15 0.20 -5.42
C GLY A 24 -4.94 -0.66 -5.81
N TYR A 25 -5.17 -1.94 -6.12
CA TYR A 25 -4.14 -2.85 -6.61
C TYR A 25 -3.57 -2.37 -7.95
N ASP A 26 -4.43 -2.08 -8.93
CA ASP A 26 -3.99 -1.63 -10.26
C ASP A 26 -3.12 -0.38 -10.16
N ARG A 27 -3.51 0.57 -9.29
CA ARG A 27 -2.74 1.78 -9.02
C ARG A 27 -1.36 1.48 -8.41
N VAL A 28 -1.32 0.60 -7.40
CA VAL A 28 -0.08 0.19 -6.73
C VAL A 28 0.85 -0.55 -7.69
N ALA A 29 0.31 -1.50 -8.46
CA ALA A 29 1.06 -2.29 -9.43
C ALA A 29 1.74 -1.37 -10.45
N ALA A 30 1.01 -0.40 -11.02
CA ALA A 30 1.57 0.56 -11.97
C ALA A 30 2.72 1.41 -11.36
N LEU A 31 2.60 1.82 -10.09
CA LEU A 31 3.65 2.57 -9.39
C LEU A 31 4.90 1.72 -9.12
N ILE A 32 4.72 0.44 -8.81
CA ILE A 32 5.82 -0.50 -8.56
C ILE A 32 6.51 -0.89 -9.87
N GLU A 33 5.74 -1.18 -10.92
CA GLU A 33 6.26 -1.49 -12.27
C GLU A 33 7.05 -0.33 -12.86
N GLY A 34 6.58 0.92 -12.66
CA GLY A 34 7.32 2.12 -13.05
C GLY A 34 8.70 2.26 -12.41
N ASN A 35 8.96 1.54 -11.31
CA ASN A 35 10.25 1.48 -10.61
C ASN A 35 10.99 0.14 -10.81
N GLY A 36 10.59 -0.67 -11.79
CA GLY A 36 11.23 -1.95 -12.12
C GLY A 36 10.88 -3.11 -11.17
N GLY A 37 9.90 -2.93 -10.28
CA GLY A 37 9.37 -4.01 -9.44
C GLY A 37 8.19 -4.73 -10.08
N ALA A 38 7.74 -5.81 -9.45
CA ALA A 38 6.49 -6.48 -9.77
C ALA A 38 5.80 -6.91 -8.47
N LEU A 39 4.46 -6.81 -8.44
CA LEU A 39 3.65 -7.24 -7.30
C LEU A 39 2.39 -7.92 -7.83
N SER A 40 2.19 -9.20 -7.47
CA SER A 40 0.96 -9.90 -7.83
C SER A 40 -0.21 -9.46 -6.96
N GLU A 41 -1.45 -9.63 -7.44
CA GLU A 41 -2.65 -9.29 -6.67
C GLU A 41 -2.75 -10.08 -5.35
N SER A 42 -2.36 -11.36 -5.37
CA SER A 42 -2.34 -12.20 -4.17
C SER A 42 -1.33 -11.70 -3.14
N ASP A 43 -0.13 -11.30 -3.59
CA ASP A 43 0.91 -10.75 -2.72
C ASP A 43 0.50 -9.39 -2.18
N PHE A 44 -0.17 -8.56 -3.00
CA PHE A 44 -0.74 -7.29 -2.56
C PHE A 44 -1.75 -7.49 -1.43
N ARG A 45 -2.75 -8.38 -1.61
CA ARG A 45 -3.77 -8.66 -0.57
C ARG A 45 -3.12 -9.20 0.72
N THR A 46 -2.12 -10.08 0.57
CA THR A 46 -1.36 -10.63 1.69
C THR A 46 -0.55 -9.56 2.42
N ALA A 47 0.09 -8.66 1.67
CA ALA A 47 0.86 -7.53 2.20
C ALA A 47 -0.03 -6.55 2.94
N VAL A 48 -1.18 -6.14 2.37
CA VAL A 48 -2.18 -5.30 3.06
C VAL A 48 -2.58 -5.93 4.39
N ALA A 49 -2.92 -7.23 4.40
CA ALA A 49 -3.30 -7.93 5.62
C ALA A 49 -2.17 -7.99 6.66
N ALA A 50 -0.91 -8.13 6.23
CA ALA A 50 0.24 -8.10 7.12
C ALA A 50 0.46 -6.70 7.73
N LEU A 51 0.45 -5.65 6.91
CA LEU A 51 0.60 -4.27 7.37
C LEU A 51 -0.51 -3.85 8.35
N LEU A 52 -1.75 -4.31 8.12
CA LEU A 52 -2.87 -4.11 9.04
C LEU A 52 -2.63 -4.81 10.38
N ARG A 53 -2.25 -6.10 10.35
CA ARG A 53 -1.96 -6.88 11.55
C ARG A 53 -0.85 -6.25 12.40
N GLU A 54 0.12 -5.64 11.75
CA GLU A 54 1.24 -4.96 12.40
C GLU A 54 0.93 -3.52 12.83
N GLY A 55 -0.25 -2.99 12.49
CA GLY A 55 -0.65 -1.61 12.80
C GLY A 55 0.17 -0.55 12.05
N LEU A 56 0.64 -0.89 10.84
CA LEU A 56 1.46 0.00 10.00
C LEU A 56 0.60 0.85 9.07
N VAL A 57 -0.60 0.39 8.73
CA VAL A 57 -1.58 1.14 7.95
C VAL A 57 -2.93 1.17 8.67
N HIS A 58 -3.72 2.20 8.40
CA HIS A 58 -5.11 2.27 8.82
C HIS A 58 -5.95 1.28 8.01
N GLU A 59 -7.02 0.75 8.62
CA GLU A 59 -7.97 -0.10 7.90
C GLU A 59 -8.59 0.70 6.74
N PRO A 60 -8.49 0.23 5.49
CA PRO A 60 -9.09 0.92 4.38
C PRO A 60 -10.60 0.91 4.54
N VAL A 61 -11.22 2.09 4.55
CA VAL A 61 -12.67 2.24 4.68
C VAL A 61 -13.36 1.50 3.52
N ARG A 62 -14.14 0.46 3.83
CA ARG A 62 -15.01 -0.21 2.86
C ARG A 62 -16.42 0.34 3.04
N LEU A 63 -16.88 1.18 2.12
CA LEU A 63 -18.28 1.61 2.10
C LEU A 63 -19.16 0.62 1.30
N PRO A 64 -20.45 0.47 1.64
CA PRO A 64 -21.36 -0.45 0.95
C PRO A 64 -21.55 -0.08 -0.53
N GLU A 65 -21.89 -1.08 -1.34
CA GLU A 65 -22.30 -0.90 -2.74
C GLU A 65 -23.47 0.10 -2.83
N GLY A 66 -23.29 1.19 -3.59
CA GLY A 66 -24.26 2.29 -3.71
C GLY A 66 -24.01 3.50 -2.80
N ALA A 67 -23.01 3.46 -1.92
CA ALA A 67 -22.50 4.67 -1.28
C ALA A 67 -21.85 5.56 -2.36
N LEU A 68 -22.23 6.85 -2.40
CA LEU A 68 -21.70 7.83 -3.37
C LEU A 68 -20.17 7.99 -3.32
N GLN A 69 -19.52 7.43 -2.30
CA GLN A 69 -18.10 7.58 -2.00
C GLN A 69 -17.48 6.25 -1.56
N CYS A 70 -17.55 5.17 -2.34
CA CYS A 70 -16.69 4.01 -2.07
C CYS A 70 -15.24 4.44 -2.33
N HIS A 71 -14.45 4.66 -1.28
CA HIS A 71 -13.03 5.01 -1.41
C HIS A 71 -12.19 4.10 -0.51
N TRP A 72 -11.42 3.22 -1.14
CA TRP A 72 -10.33 2.51 -0.52
C TRP A 72 -9.13 3.45 -0.40
N HIS A 73 -8.70 3.72 0.83
CA HIS A 73 -7.54 4.57 1.11
C HIS A 73 -6.47 3.76 1.84
N LEU A 74 -5.25 3.73 1.29
CA LEU A 74 -4.10 3.13 1.97
C LEU A 74 -3.30 4.21 2.69
N GLU A 75 -3.59 4.39 3.96
CA GLU A 75 -2.97 5.42 4.79
C GLU A 75 -2.04 4.81 5.83
N LEU A 76 -0.84 5.38 5.98
CA LEU A 76 0.15 4.91 6.96
C LEU A 76 -0.18 5.46 8.34
N THR A 77 -0.03 4.64 9.37
CA THR A 77 0.01 5.12 10.75
C THR A 77 1.34 5.83 11.03
N PRO A 78 1.50 6.57 12.15
CA PRO A 78 2.82 7.09 12.56
C PRO A 78 3.89 6.00 12.66
N LYS A 79 3.50 4.78 13.08
CA LYS A 79 4.37 3.60 13.11
C LYS A 79 4.76 3.16 11.70
N GLY A 80 3.80 3.14 10.77
CA GLY A 80 4.04 2.85 9.36
C GLY A 80 5.00 3.84 8.71
N VAL A 81 4.85 5.14 8.97
CA VAL A 81 5.75 6.18 8.48
C VAL A 81 7.18 5.96 8.98
N ALA A 82 7.36 5.67 10.27
CA ALA A 82 8.69 5.38 10.82
C ALA A 82 9.32 4.12 10.21
N ALA A 83 8.54 3.07 10.01
CA ALA A 83 8.98 1.84 9.36
C ALA A 83 9.38 2.07 7.89
N ALA A 84 8.56 2.82 7.12
CA ALA A 84 8.87 3.17 5.74
C ALA A 84 10.19 3.94 5.63
N ARG A 85 10.39 4.96 6.48
CA ARG A 85 11.65 5.72 6.52
C ARG A 85 12.86 4.84 6.81
N THR A 86 12.72 3.89 7.73
CA THR A 86 13.80 2.94 8.06
C THR A 86 14.14 2.05 6.87
N LEU A 87 13.13 1.54 6.15
CA LEU A 87 13.34 0.74 4.94
C LEU A 87 14.04 1.52 3.82
N LEU A 88 13.66 2.79 3.64
CA LEU A 88 14.26 3.67 2.66
C LEU A 88 15.71 4.05 2.99
N ALA A 89 16.03 4.24 4.26
CA ALA A 89 17.40 4.50 4.70
C ALA A 89 18.33 3.28 4.53
N ASN A 90 17.77 2.07 4.58
CA ASN A 90 18.51 0.80 4.54
C ASN A 90 18.48 0.11 3.17
N SER A 91 17.73 0.63 2.21
CA SER A 91 17.77 0.18 0.82
C SER A 91 18.78 1.05 0.08
N PRO A 92 19.87 0.50 -0.47
CA PRO A 92 20.69 1.27 -1.40
C PRO A 92 19.79 1.67 -2.58
N GLU A 93 19.78 2.96 -2.93
CA GLU A 93 19.22 3.40 -4.21
C GLU A 93 19.80 2.55 -5.35
N PRO A 94 19.02 2.26 -6.41
CA PRO A 94 19.59 1.87 -7.69
C PRO A 94 20.45 2.99 -8.29
#